data_AF-A0A855MLH8-F1
#
_entry.id   AF-A0A855MLH8-F1
#
_cell.length_a   1.000
_cell.length_b   1.000
_cell.length_c   1.000
_cell.angle_alpha   90.00
_cell.angle_beta   90.00
_cell.angle_gamma   90.00
#
_symmetry.space_group_name_H-M   'P 1'
#
loop_
_entity.id
_entity.type
_entity.pdbx_description
1 polymer ?
#
loop_
_entity_poly.entity_id
_entity_poly.type
_entity_poly.pdbx_seq_one_letter_code
_entity_poly.pdbx_strand_id
1 'polypeptide(L)'
;MLSKRYLKPPKYRKVKESISAYLYLLPSFVVLGIFVFWPIFYSFYLSFFKWDFQNQDNPIFIGFQNYIELFKLNRPVNITFNEVFFNTLLIFMTNILIIHLIFDLKKVKTPNQKYLVISMSILGIISLLTINSIQYLNVISALVLVVVYTILLSLRFLDQMSNKIFLRIILFIGLWITFYSLGVPEIIRFLTLAKEQSLFIKAIWNTTYYVLLSTPITILFSLLIALLLNRKLYGKTVFRTVYFIPFVTSVVAISLVWQWIFNDNGLLNYILTQIGFSKIPWLKDQKFTIPTVAIISIWKMVGYYAIIFLAGLQNIDKTYYEAAEVDGATPFQKFQFITLPLLSPTTFFIIIVAMIGAFKVFDEIFILYVGIPGPYNNSGMTMVYYVFDMFYVQQRMGRASAAAYVLFGIILSFTILQMRGSRRRIYYDS
;
A
#
# COMPACT_ATOMS: atom_id res chain seq x y z
N MET A 1 -30.86 53.60 26.79
CA MET A 1 -30.08 54.38 25.81
C MET A 1 -28.64 53.87 25.80
N LEU A 2 -28.16 53.41 24.64
CA LEU A 2 -26.78 53.45 24.10
C LEU A 2 -26.51 52.22 23.23
N SER A 3 -26.84 52.35 21.94
CA SER A 3 -26.58 51.37 20.91
C SER A 3 -25.08 51.32 20.58
N LYS A 4 -24.43 50.17 20.78
CA LYS A 4 -23.11 49.89 20.20
C LYS A 4 -23.24 49.74 18.68
N ARG A 5 -23.05 50.83 17.94
CA ARG A 5 -22.82 50.78 16.48
C ARG A 5 -21.45 50.14 16.23
N TYR A 6 -21.44 48.90 15.76
CA TYR A 6 -20.25 48.26 15.20
C TYR A 6 -19.84 49.00 13.91
N LEU A 7 -18.91 49.95 14.02
CA LEU A 7 -18.23 50.53 12.87
C LEU A 7 -17.36 49.43 12.23
N LYS A 8 -17.77 48.90 11.08
CA LYS A 8 -16.92 48.04 10.26
C LYS A 8 -15.64 48.84 9.93
N PRO A 9 -14.43 48.30 10.18
CA PRO A 9 -13.20 49.03 9.91
C PRO A 9 -13.11 49.37 8.41
N PRO A 10 -12.59 50.57 8.05
CA PRO A 10 -12.52 51.01 6.66
C PRO A 10 -11.71 50.00 5.82
N LYS A 11 -12.17 49.74 4.59
CA LYS A 11 -11.62 48.71 3.69
C LYS A 11 -10.10 48.81 3.50
N TYR A 12 -9.55 50.02 3.55
CA TYR A 12 -8.11 50.31 3.48
C TYR A 12 -7.30 49.72 4.65
N ARG A 13 -7.86 49.70 5.87
CA ARG A 13 -7.20 49.16 7.07
C ARG A 13 -7.01 47.64 6.95
N LYS A 14 -7.98 46.93 6.38
CA LYS A 14 -7.88 45.49 6.10
C LYS A 14 -6.80 45.17 5.05
N VAL A 15 -6.66 45.99 4.01
CA VAL A 15 -5.63 45.77 2.97
C VAL A 15 -4.22 45.98 3.56
N LYS A 16 -4.02 47.02 4.36
CA LYS A 16 -2.73 47.27 5.03
C LYS A 16 -2.39 46.15 6.03
N GLU A 17 -3.36 45.70 6.83
CA GLU A 17 -3.20 44.57 7.75
C GLU A 17 -2.88 43.25 7.02
N SER A 18 -3.51 42.98 5.87
CA SER A 18 -3.18 41.82 5.03
C SER A 18 -1.78 41.91 4.42
N ILE A 19 -1.37 43.08 3.92
CA ILE A 19 -0.02 43.29 3.37
C ILE A 19 1.03 43.09 4.46
N SER A 20 0.80 43.61 5.67
CA SER A 20 1.67 43.36 6.82
C SER A 20 1.77 41.87 7.15
N ALA A 21 0.64 41.14 7.16
CA ALA A 21 0.66 39.69 7.37
C ALA A 21 1.48 38.95 6.29
N TYR A 22 1.35 39.31 5.02
CA TYR A 22 2.16 38.72 3.96
C TYR A 22 3.64 39.09 4.06
N LEU A 23 3.98 40.33 4.43
CA LEU A 23 5.37 40.74 4.66
C LEU A 23 6.01 39.97 5.82
N TYR A 24 5.27 39.66 6.88
CA TYR A 24 5.76 38.81 7.96
C TYR A 24 5.98 37.35 7.53
N LEU A 25 5.18 36.85 6.59
CA LEU A 25 5.35 35.49 6.04
C LEU A 25 6.40 35.41 4.92
N LEU A 26 6.76 36.54 4.31
CA LEU A 26 7.63 36.61 3.14
C LEU A 26 8.99 35.91 3.36
N PRO A 27 9.71 36.10 4.49
CA PRO A 27 10.95 35.38 4.74
C PRO A 27 10.77 33.86 4.71
N SER A 28 9.70 33.35 5.32
CA SER A 28 9.36 31.92 5.31
C SER A 28 9.05 31.42 3.90
N PHE A 29 8.29 32.18 3.12
CA PHE A 29 7.99 31.82 1.73
C PHE A 29 9.24 31.84 0.84
N VAL A 30 10.17 32.77 1.04
CA VAL A 30 11.44 32.81 0.31
C VAL A 30 12.28 31.58 0.63
N VAL A 31 12.42 31.23 1.92
CA VAL A 31 13.16 30.04 2.34
C VAL A 31 12.52 28.77 1.78
N LEU A 32 11.19 28.61 1.90
CA LEU A 32 10.48 27.46 1.31
C LEU A 32 10.57 27.44 -0.22
N GLY A 33 10.49 28.61 -0.86
CA GLY A 33 10.64 28.78 -2.31
C GLY A 33 11.98 28.25 -2.80
N ILE A 34 13.07 28.68 -2.18
CA ILE A 34 14.43 28.35 -2.59
C ILE A 34 14.81 26.91 -2.23
N PHE A 35 14.49 26.45 -1.01
CA PHE A 35 15.00 25.17 -0.51
C PHE A 35 14.04 23.99 -0.72
N VAL A 36 12.73 24.24 -0.88
CA VAL A 36 11.74 23.17 -1.03
C VAL A 36 11.15 23.17 -2.44
N PHE A 37 10.53 24.28 -2.86
CA PHE A 37 9.77 24.29 -4.12
C PHE A 37 10.67 24.31 -5.35
N TRP A 38 11.74 25.12 -5.37
CA TRP A 38 12.65 25.21 -6.51
C TRP A 38 13.29 23.86 -6.87
N PRO A 39 13.91 23.09 -5.94
CA PRO A 39 14.48 21.78 -6.26
C PRO A 39 13.45 20.78 -6.77
N ILE A 40 12.21 20.84 -6.28
CA ILE A 40 11.12 20.00 -6.77
C ILE A 40 10.86 20.30 -8.25
N PHE A 41 10.57 21.56 -8.60
CA PHE A 41 10.31 21.94 -9.99
C PHE A 41 11.52 21.71 -10.90
N TYR A 42 12.73 21.97 -10.41
CA TYR A 42 13.95 21.72 -11.15
C TYR A 42 14.16 20.22 -11.42
N SER A 43 13.92 19.36 -10.42
CA SER A 43 13.94 17.90 -10.63
C SER A 43 12.87 17.46 -11.65
N PHE A 44 11.69 18.09 -11.66
CA PHE A 44 10.68 17.79 -12.70
C PHE A 44 11.21 18.14 -14.08
N TYR A 45 11.81 19.32 -14.23
CA TYR A 45 12.40 19.73 -15.49
C TYR A 45 13.47 18.73 -15.94
N LEU A 46 14.38 18.33 -15.05
CA LEU A 46 15.45 17.38 -15.34
C LEU A 46 14.97 15.99 -15.75
N SER A 47 13.77 15.57 -15.37
CA SER A 47 13.24 14.26 -15.77
C SER A 47 13.06 14.12 -17.28
N PHE A 48 13.01 15.23 -18.03
CA PHE A 48 12.91 15.25 -19.49
C PHE A 48 14.27 15.36 -20.20
N PHE A 49 15.36 15.45 -19.45
CA PHE A 49 16.70 15.62 -19.98
C PHE A 49 17.55 14.39 -19.70
N LYS A 50 18.44 14.08 -20.63
CA LYS A 50 19.56 13.17 -20.43
C LYS A 50 20.67 13.98 -19.76
N TRP A 51 20.70 13.86 -18.44
CA TRP A 51 21.73 14.46 -17.61
C TRP A 51 22.47 13.36 -16.87
N ASP A 52 23.65 13.03 -17.40
CA ASP A 52 24.56 11.99 -16.93
C ASP A 52 25.95 12.59 -16.72
N PHE A 53 26.88 11.86 -16.08
CA PHE A 53 28.28 12.30 -15.86
C PHE A 53 29.00 12.82 -17.12
N GLN A 54 28.65 12.31 -18.30
CA GLN A 54 29.27 12.70 -19.56
C GLN A 54 28.77 14.04 -20.12
N ASN A 55 27.57 14.48 -19.72
CA ASN A 55 26.91 15.67 -20.25
C ASN A 55 26.54 16.63 -19.11
N GLN A 56 27.42 16.78 -18.11
CA GLN A 56 27.15 17.57 -16.90
C GLN A 56 26.83 19.03 -17.22
N ASP A 57 27.59 19.62 -18.15
CA ASP A 57 27.47 21.04 -18.49
C ASP A 57 26.36 21.34 -19.51
N ASN A 58 25.97 20.35 -20.33
CA ASN A 58 25.00 20.50 -21.41
C ASN A 58 24.00 19.34 -21.43
N PRO A 59 22.97 19.36 -20.56
CA PRO A 59 21.93 18.34 -20.55
C PRO A 59 21.14 18.33 -21.86
N ILE A 60 20.94 17.14 -22.43
CA ILE A 60 20.28 16.97 -23.73
C ILE A 60 18.78 16.71 -23.50
N PHE A 61 17.90 17.48 -24.14
CA PHE A 61 16.46 17.21 -24.06
C PHE A 61 16.11 15.91 -24.79
N ILE A 62 15.49 14.96 -24.09
CA ILE A 62 15.10 13.63 -24.61
C ILE A 62 13.61 13.35 -24.45
N GLY A 63 12.81 14.34 -24.04
CA GLY A 63 11.37 14.19 -23.81
C GLY A 63 11.06 13.11 -22.77
N PHE A 64 10.15 12.18 -23.09
CA PHE A 64 9.71 11.14 -22.16
C PHE A 64 10.61 9.89 -22.12
N GLN A 65 11.77 9.90 -22.77
CA GLN A 65 12.62 8.73 -22.90
C GLN A 65 13.03 8.14 -21.54
N ASN A 66 13.34 8.97 -20.54
CA ASN A 66 13.65 8.50 -19.20
C ASN A 66 12.51 7.66 -18.60
N TYR A 67 11.26 8.09 -18.78
CA TYR A 67 10.08 7.36 -18.29
C TYR A 67 9.89 6.01 -19.00
N ILE A 68 10.11 5.95 -20.32
CA ILE A 68 10.03 4.71 -21.10
C ILE A 68 11.12 3.73 -20.64
N GLU A 69 12.34 4.23 -20.39
CA GLU A 69 13.46 3.42 -19.98
C GLU A 69 13.31 2.81 -18.59
N LEU A 70 12.59 3.47 -17.67
CA LEU A 70 12.31 2.92 -16.34
C LEU A 70 11.56 1.58 -16.41
N PHE A 71 10.64 1.43 -17.36
CA PHE A 71 9.83 0.23 -17.55
C PHE A 71 10.39 -0.74 -18.60
N LYS A 72 11.55 -0.42 -19.19
CA LYS A 72 12.20 -1.29 -20.17
C LYS A 72 12.80 -2.51 -19.46
N LEU A 73 12.53 -3.69 -19.98
CA LEU A 73 13.10 -4.96 -19.49
C LEU A 73 14.43 -5.23 -20.19
N ASN A 74 15.46 -5.62 -19.43
CA ASN A 74 16.80 -5.88 -19.96
C ASN A 74 16.86 -7.08 -20.91
N ARG A 75 15.92 -8.03 -20.76
CA ARG A 75 15.70 -9.15 -21.69
C ARG A 75 14.20 -9.23 -21.95
N PRO A 76 13.72 -9.45 -23.17
CA PRO A 76 12.30 -9.69 -23.38
C PRO A 76 11.92 -10.96 -22.60
N VAL A 77 10.91 -10.85 -21.72
CA VAL A 77 10.25 -12.04 -21.18
C VAL A 77 9.69 -12.79 -22.38
N ASN A 78 9.82 -14.12 -22.40
CA ASN A 78 9.25 -14.97 -23.47
C ASN A 78 7.73 -14.84 -23.61
N ILE A 79 7.09 -14.07 -22.73
CA ILE A 79 5.65 -13.89 -22.63
C ILE A 79 5.36 -12.39 -22.69
N THR A 80 4.46 -11.98 -23.57
CA THR A 80 4.11 -10.56 -23.73
C THR A 80 3.09 -10.12 -22.67
N PHE A 81 3.14 -8.86 -22.25
CA PHE A 81 2.19 -8.31 -21.27
C PHE A 81 0.74 -8.47 -21.73
N ASN A 82 0.46 -8.20 -23.01
CA ASN A 82 -0.89 -8.28 -23.56
C ASN A 82 -1.46 -9.69 -23.48
N GLU A 83 -0.70 -10.69 -23.93
CA GLU A 83 -1.04 -12.10 -23.83
C GLU A 83 -1.38 -12.49 -22.38
N VAL A 84 -0.50 -12.11 -21.45
CA VAL A 84 -0.67 -12.41 -20.03
C VAL A 84 -1.89 -11.73 -19.44
N PHE A 85 -2.11 -10.46 -19.77
CA PHE A 85 -3.23 -9.69 -19.29
C PHE A 85 -4.56 -10.32 -19.73
N PHE A 86 -4.69 -10.65 -21.03
CA PHE A 86 -5.89 -11.28 -21.56
C PHE A 86 -6.10 -12.70 -21.01
N ASN A 87 -5.04 -13.50 -20.84
CA ASN A 87 -5.13 -14.82 -20.20
C ASN A 87 -5.57 -14.72 -18.75
N THR A 88 -5.05 -13.75 -17.99
CA THR A 88 -5.45 -13.52 -16.59
C THR A 88 -6.91 -13.09 -16.50
N LEU A 89 -7.34 -12.19 -17.40
CA LEU A 89 -8.73 -11.75 -17.49
C LEU A 89 -9.65 -12.93 -17.82
N LEU A 90 -9.27 -13.78 -18.77
CA LEU A 90 -9.99 -14.99 -19.13
C LEU A 90 -10.17 -15.90 -17.91
N ILE A 91 -9.07 -16.26 -17.23
CA ILE A 91 -9.09 -17.09 -16.02
C ILE A 91 -10.04 -16.50 -14.96
N PHE A 92 -9.99 -15.17 -14.76
CA PHE A 92 -10.84 -14.49 -13.79
C PHE A 92 -12.33 -14.62 -14.15
N MET A 93 -12.67 -14.34 -15.41
CA MET A 93 -14.03 -14.40 -15.92
C MET A 93 -14.59 -15.83 -15.90
N THR A 94 -13.80 -16.81 -16.33
CA THR A 94 -14.21 -18.22 -16.32
C THR A 94 -14.33 -18.75 -14.90
N ASN A 95 -13.45 -18.36 -13.96
CA ASN A 95 -13.57 -18.74 -12.55
C ASN A 95 -14.86 -18.18 -11.94
N ILE A 96 -15.18 -16.91 -12.20
CA ILE A 96 -16.45 -16.32 -11.76
C ILE A 96 -17.63 -17.09 -12.32
N LEU A 97 -17.62 -17.40 -13.62
CA LEU A 97 -18.68 -18.14 -14.29
C LEU A 97 -18.84 -19.56 -13.72
N ILE A 98 -17.75 -20.31 -13.56
CA ILE A 98 -17.76 -21.66 -12.97
C ILE A 98 -18.32 -21.63 -11.55
N ILE A 99 -17.88 -20.69 -10.72
CA ILE A 99 -18.39 -20.53 -9.35
C ILE A 99 -19.89 -20.29 -9.40
N HIS A 100 -20.36 -19.36 -10.23
CA HIS A 100 -21.79 -19.09 -10.36
C HIS A 100 -22.58 -20.34 -10.78
N LEU A 101 -22.12 -21.06 -11.80
CA LEU A 101 -22.77 -22.30 -12.27
C LEU A 101 -22.83 -23.38 -11.18
N ILE A 102 -21.75 -23.60 -10.41
CA ILE A 102 -21.72 -24.57 -9.29
C ILE A 102 -22.79 -24.25 -8.23
N PHE A 103 -22.96 -22.98 -7.89
CA PHE A 103 -23.95 -22.56 -6.90
C PHE A 103 -25.38 -22.60 -7.44
N ASP A 104 -25.56 -22.31 -8.73
CA ASP A 104 -26.87 -22.32 -9.38
C ASP A 104 -27.37 -23.74 -9.66
N LEU A 105 -26.49 -24.71 -9.93
CA LEU A 105 -26.84 -26.14 -10.08
C LEU A 105 -27.70 -26.66 -8.91
N LYS A 106 -27.44 -26.18 -7.68
CA LYS A 106 -28.19 -26.57 -6.48
C LYS A 106 -29.59 -25.96 -6.40
N LYS A 107 -29.84 -24.85 -7.10
CA LYS A 107 -31.12 -24.12 -7.08
C LYS A 107 -32.05 -24.51 -8.24
N VAL A 108 -31.53 -25.19 -9.26
CA VAL A 108 -32.30 -25.59 -10.44
C VAL A 108 -33.19 -26.80 -10.16
N LYS A 109 -34.51 -26.62 -10.30
CA LYS A 109 -35.52 -27.67 -10.07
C LYS A 109 -35.88 -28.47 -11.34
N THR A 110 -35.76 -27.89 -12.54
CA THR A 110 -36.18 -28.55 -13.79
C THR A 110 -35.01 -29.21 -14.53
N PRO A 111 -35.23 -30.36 -15.20
CA PRO A 111 -34.16 -31.09 -15.89
C PRO A 111 -33.52 -30.31 -17.05
N ASN A 112 -34.31 -29.61 -17.87
CA ASN A 112 -33.80 -28.82 -19.02
C ASN A 112 -32.84 -27.71 -18.59
N GLN A 113 -33.14 -27.04 -17.47
CA GLN A 113 -32.26 -26.02 -16.91
C GLN A 113 -30.96 -26.64 -16.36
N LYS A 114 -30.99 -27.86 -15.81
CA LYS A 114 -29.77 -28.55 -15.36
C LYS A 114 -28.86 -28.87 -16.54
N TYR A 115 -29.41 -29.35 -17.66
CA TYR A 115 -28.63 -29.60 -18.88
C TYR A 115 -27.99 -28.33 -19.44
N LEU A 116 -28.69 -27.20 -19.42
CA LEU A 116 -28.16 -25.90 -19.87
C LEU A 116 -27.01 -25.40 -18.98
N VAL A 117 -27.14 -25.52 -17.67
CA VAL A 117 -26.06 -25.13 -16.73
C VAL A 117 -24.84 -26.06 -16.88
N ILE A 118 -25.06 -27.35 -17.11
CA ILE A 118 -23.98 -28.32 -17.36
C ILE A 118 -23.29 -28.04 -18.70
N SER A 119 -24.03 -27.79 -19.79
CA SER A 119 -23.44 -27.50 -21.10
C SER A 119 -22.65 -26.19 -21.12
N MET A 120 -23.13 -25.14 -20.43
CA MET A 120 -22.38 -23.89 -20.24
C MET A 120 -21.12 -24.09 -19.40
N SER A 121 -21.17 -24.97 -18.38
CA SER A 121 -20.01 -25.32 -17.57
C SER A 121 -18.93 -26.02 -18.40
N ILE A 122 -19.36 -26.98 -19.24
CA ILE A 122 -18.47 -27.71 -20.15
C ILE A 122 -17.85 -26.76 -21.18
N LEU A 123 -18.63 -25.85 -21.77
CA LEU A 123 -18.12 -24.84 -22.71
C LEU A 123 -17.13 -23.88 -22.05
N GLY A 124 -17.38 -23.46 -20.81
CA GLY A 124 -16.43 -22.68 -20.02
C GLY A 124 -15.11 -23.42 -19.79
N ILE A 125 -15.17 -24.71 -19.46
CA ILE A 125 -13.98 -25.56 -19.29
C ILE A 125 -13.23 -25.76 -20.62
N ILE A 126 -13.93 -25.95 -21.74
CA ILE A 126 -13.31 -26.06 -23.07
C ILE A 126 -12.61 -24.75 -23.47
N SER A 127 -13.18 -23.59 -23.14
CA SER A 127 -12.53 -22.28 -23.37
C SER A 127 -11.22 -22.12 -22.59
N LEU A 128 -11.14 -22.73 -21.40
CA LEU A 128 -9.95 -22.75 -20.56
C LEU A 128 -8.87 -23.73 -21.05
N LEU A 129 -9.27 -24.85 -21.66
CA LEU A 129 -8.33 -25.84 -22.18
C LEU A 129 -7.69 -25.43 -23.51
N THR A 130 -8.24 -24.43 -24.20
CA THR A 130 -7.78 -23.96 -25.52
C THR A 130 -6.89 -22.71 -25.46
N ILE A 131 -6.48 -22.29 -24.26
CA ILE A 131 -5.69 -21.06 -24.00
C ILE A 131 -4.39 -20.98 -24.83
N ASN A 132 -3.84 -22.12 -25.26
CA ASN A 132 -2.56 -22.16 -25.97
C ASN A 132 -2.62 -21.84 -27.48
N SER A 133 -3.81 -21.77 -28.11
CA SER A 133 -3.88 -21.73 -29.58
C SER A 133 -4.54 -20.49 -30.20
N ILE A 134 -5.54 -19.85 -29.58
CA ILE A 134 -6.22 -18.67 -30.17
C ILE A 134 -6.67 -17.67 -29.08
N GLN A 135 -5.79 -16.72 -28.73
CA GLN A 135 -5.94 -15.81 -27.57
C GLN A 135 -7.21 -14.94 -27.61
N TYR A 136 -7.52 -14.28 -28.73
CA TYR A 136 -8.65 -13.33 -28.79
C TYR A 136 -10.00 -14.04 -28.94
N LEU A 137 -10.05 -15.15 -29.67
CA LEU A 137 -11.29 -15.90 -29.91
C LEU A 137 -11.79 -16.58 -28.63
N ASN A 138 -10.88 -17.02 -27.75
CA ASN A 138 -11.20 -17.62 -26.46
C ASN A 138 -11.72 -16.57 -25.45
N VAL A 139 -11.18 -15.35 -25.49
CA VAL A 139 -11.71 -14.23 -24.70
C VAL A 139 -13.08 -13.80 -25.21
N ILE A 140 -13.28 -13.73 -26.53
CA ILE A 140 -14.58 -13.42 -27.12
C ILE A 140 -15.60 -14.52 -26.79
N SER A 141 -15.23 -15.80 -26.85
CA SER A 141 -16.13 -16.90 -26.51
C SER A 141 -16.49 -16.92 -25.01
N ALA A 142 -15.54 -16.63 -24.12
CA ALA A 142 -15.82 -16.46 -22.69
C ALA A 142 -16.68 -15.21 -22.41
N LEU A 143 -16.45 -14.10 -23.10
CA LEU A 143 -17.30 -12.91 -23.04
C LEU A 143 -18.71 -13.22 -23.51
N VAL A 144 -18.86 -13.93 -24.63
CA VAL A 144 -20.17 -14.37 -25.14
C VAL A 144 -20.84 -15.32 -24.13
N LEU A 145 -20.11 -16.25 -23.51
CA LEU A 145 -20.67 -17.13 -22.48
C LEU A 145 -21.11 -16.35 -21.24
N VAL A 146 -20.32 -15.37 -20.79
CA VAL A 146 -20.68 -14.50 -19.65
C VAL A 146 -21.85 -13.58 -20.01
N VAL A 147 -21.90 -13.04 -21.23
CA VAL A 147 -22.99 -12.20 -21.74
C VAL A 147 -24.27 -13.02 -21.88
N VAL A 148 -24.22 -14.20 -22.50
CA VAL A 148 -25.36 -15.13 -22.59
C VAL A 148 -25.82 -15.53 -21.20
N TYR A 149 -24.91 -15.83 -20.29
CA TYR A 149 -25.23 -16.16 -18.90
C TYR A 149 -25.85 -14.97 -18.12
N THR A 150 -25.35 -13.74 -18.32
CA THR A 150 -25.90 -12.53 -17.70
C THR A 150 -27.24 -12.09 -18.31
N ILE A 151 -27.45 -12.32 -19.61
CA ILE A 151 -28.75 -12.16 -20.28
C ILE A 151 -29.74 -13.17 -19.70
N LEU A 152 -29.34 -14.43 -19.52
CA LEU A 152 -30.17 -15.46 -18.86
C LEU A 152 -30.49 -15.10 -17.39
N LEU A 153 -29.56 -14.49 -16.65
CA LEU A 153 -29.79 -13.94 -15.30
C LEU A 153 -30.79 -12.77 -15.31
N SER A 154 -30.71 -11.88 -16.31
CA SER A 154 -31.57 -10.70 -16.44
C SER A 154 -33.03 -11.03 -16.74
N LEU A 155 -33.30 -12.23 -17.28
CA LEU A 155 -34.64 -12.74 -17.61
C LEU A 155 -35.40 -13.29 -16.38
N ARG A 156 -35.16 -12.74 -15.18
CA ARG A 156 -35.77 -13.13 -13.89
C ARG A 156 -35.62 -14.62 -13.56
N PHE A 157 -34.38 -15.05 -13.36
CA PHE A 157 -34.12 -16.29 -12.64
C PHE A 157 -32.98 -16.08 -11.64
N LEU A 158 -33.32 -16.20 -10.35
CA LEU A 158 -32.47 -16.15 -9.14
C LEU A 158 -32.31 -14.79 -8.48
N ASP A 159 -33.33 -14.45 -7.69
CA ASP A 159 -33.12 -13.65 -6.49
C ASP A 159 -32.21 -14.37 -5.48
N GLN A 160 -31.48 -13.53 -4.73
CA GLN A 160 -30.60 -13.81 -3.60
C GLN A 160 -29.18 -14.30 -3.95
N MET A 161 -28.27 -13.32 -4.02
CA MET A 161 -26.84 -13.51 -3.70
C MET A 161 -26.73 -14.16 -2.31
N SER A 162 -26.26 -15.41 -2.27
CA SER A 162 -26.16 -16.20 -1.04
C SER A 162 -25.07 -15.69 -0.09
N ASN A 163 -25.32 -15.81 1.23
CA ASN A 163 -24.39 -15.62 2.37
C ASN A 163 -23.10 -16.46 2.35
N LYS A 164 -22.74 -17.15 1.26
CA LYS A 164 -21.58 -18.06 1.15
C LYS A 164 -20.38 -17.42 0.45
N ILE A 165 -20.11 -16.14 0.72
CA ILE A 165 -18.96 -15.40 0.18
C ILE A 165 -17.64 -16.12 0.47
N PHE A 166 -17.49 -16.66 1.68
CA PHE A 166 -16.29 -17.41 2.09
C PHE A 166 -16.02 -18.64 1.21
N LEU A 167 -17.06 -19.44 0.92
CA LEU A 167 -16.92 -20.63 0.08
C LEU A 167 -16.59 -20.27 -1.38
N ARG A 168 -17.13 -19.14 -1.88
CA ARG A 168 -16.79 -18.60 -3.21
C ARG A 168 -15.33 -18.18 -3.29
N ILE A 169 -14.82 -17.53 -2.24
CA ILE A 169 -13.41 -17.13 -2.15
C ILE A 169 -12.50 -18.36 -2.15
N ILE A 170 -12.82 -19.40 -1.36
CA ILE A 170 -12.03 -20.64 -1.33
C ILE A 170 -12.02 -21.33 -2.69
N LEU A 171 -13.18 -21.45 -3.35
CA LEU A 171 -13.28 -22.06 -4.69
C LEU A 171 -12.51 -21.25 -5.73
N PHE A 172 -12.58 -19.92 -5.66
CA PHE A 172 -11.83 -19.02 -6.53
C PHE A 172 -10.32 -19.20 -6.35
N ILE A 173 -9.84 -19.23 -5.10
CA ILE A 173 -8.42 -19.46 -4.77
C ILE A 173 -7.98 -20.85 -5.24
N GLY A 174 -8.79 -21.89 -5.01
CA GLY A 174 -8.51 -23.25 -5.43
C GLY A 174 -8.38 -23.37 -6.95
N LEU A 175 -9.34 -22.83 -7.70
CA LEU A 175 -9.27 -22.80 -9.16
C LEU A 175 -8.04 -22.02 -9.64
N TRP A 176 -7.76 -20.86 -9.05
CA TRP A 176 -6.58 -20.07 -9.42
C TRP A 176 -5.27 -20.84 -9.19
N ILE A 177 -5.12 -21.54 -8.06
CA ILE A 177 -3.96 -22.41 -7.79
C ILE A 177 -3.84 -23.54 -8.83
N THR A 178 -4.97 -24.13 -9.27
CA THR A 178 -4.92 -25.15 -10.32
C THR A 178 -4.41 -24.59 -11.64
N PHE A 179 -4.85 -23.39 -12.07
CA PHE A 179 -4.33 -22.75 -13.28
C PHE A 179 -2.85 -22.37 -13.17
N TYR A 180 -2.42 -21.91 -11.99
CA TYR A 180 -1.01 -21.67 -11.71
C TYR A 180 -0.17 -22.95 -11.90
N SER A 181 -0.65 -24.08 -11.35
CA SER A 181 0.05 -25.38 -11.47
C SER A 181 0.09 -25.93 -12.89
N LEU A 182 -0.89 -25.59 -13.72
CA LEU A 182 -0.94 -25.95 -15.15
C LEU A 182 -0.01 -25.08 -16.01
N GLY A 183 0.68 -24.11 -15.42
CA GLY A 183 1.68 -23.28 -16.09
C GLY A 183 1.09 -22.24 -17.04
N VAL A 184 -0.19 -21.91 -16.91
CA VAL A 184 -0.86 -20.91 -17.75
C VAL A 184 -0.17 -19.55 -17.59
N PRO A 185 0.19 -18.85 -18.67
CA PRO A 185 0.78 -17.52 -18.58
C PRO A 185 -0.18 -16.53 -17.91
N GLU A 186 0.21 -15.99 -16.76
CA GLU A 186 -0.62 -15.09 -15.96
C GLU A 186 0.16 -13.90 -15.40
N ILE A 187 -0.57 -12.88 -14.96
CA ILE A 187 0.00 -11.56 -14.62
C ILE A 187 1.00 -11.65 -13.48
N ILE A 188 0.76 -12.52 -12.51
CA ILE A 188 1.64 -12.71 -11.36
C ILE A 188 2.96 -13.34 -11.82
N ARG A 189 2.92 -14.33 -12.72
CA ARG A 189 4.13 -14.91 -13.32
C ARG A 189 4.90 -13.86 -14.13
N PHE A 190 4.23 -13.06 -14.96
CA PHE A 190 4.88 -11.97 -15.70
C PHE A 190 5.53 -10.95 -14.77
N LEU A 191 4.82 -10.49 -13.74
CA LEU A 191 5.34 -9.52 -12.77
C LEU A 191 6.54 -10.09 -11.99
N THR A 192 6.53 -11.39 -11.69
CA THR A 192 7.66 -12.07 -11.03
C THR A 192 8.89 -12.10 -11.95
N LEU A 193 8.72 -12.44 -13.23
CA LEU A 193 9.81 -12.42 -14.21
C LEU A 193 10.31 -10.99 -14.49
N ALA A 194 9.39 -10.03 -14.60
CA ALA A 194 9.72 -8.62 -14.80
C ALA A 194 10.50 -8.03 -13.62
N LYS A 195 10.15 -8.43 -12.38
CA LYS A 195 10.90 -8.09 -11.16
C LYS A 195 12.36 -8.54 -11.24
N GLU A 196 12.64 -9.71 -11.80
CA GLU A 196 14.01 -10.21 -11.91
C GLU A 196 14.81 -9.46 -12.98
N GLN A 197 14.15 -8.99 -14.02
CA GLN A 197 14.78 -8.38 -15.19
C GLN A 197 14.98 -6.86 -15.09
N SER A 198 14.17 -6.14 -14.31
CA SER A 198 14.28 -4.68 -14.13
C SER A 198 14.42 -4.31 -12.66
N LEU A 199 15.47 -3.54 -12.34
CA LEU A 199 15.70 -2.99 -11.00
C LEU A 199 14.59 -2.04 -10.56
N PHE A 200 14.00 -1.29 -11.50
CA PHE A 200 12.93 -0.35 -11.18
C PHE A 200 11.64 -1.10 -10.82
N ILE A 201 11.28 -2.13 -11.58
CA ILE A 201 10.12 -2.98 -11.26
C ILE A 201 10.34 -3.72 -9.94
N LYS A 202 11.57 -4.19 -9.69
CA LYS A 202 11.96 -4.73 -8.39
C LYS A 202 11.77 -3.73 -7.26
N ALA A 203 12.15 -2.46 -7.47
CA ALA A 203 11.95 -1.38 -6.53
C ALA A 203 10.48 -1.13 -6.21
N ILE A 204 9.61 -1.09 -7.23
CA ILE A 204 8.16 -0.96 -7.05
C ILE A 204 7.62 -2.15 -6.24
N TRP A 205 7.99 -3.37 -6.60
CA TRP A 205 7.53 -4.58 -5.93
C TRP A 205 7.93 -4.61 -4.46
N ASN A 206 9.22 -4.41 -4.18
CA ASN A 206 9.74 -4.44 -2.82
C ASN A 206 9.15 -3.33 -1.95
N THR A 207 8.97 -2.12 -2.51
CA THR A 207 8.33 -1.00 -1.80
C THR A 207 6.86 -1.33 -1.50
N THR A 208 6.13 -1.88 -2.48
CA THR A 208 4.73 -2.28 -2.29
C THR A 208 4.60 -3.39 -1.25
N TYR A 209 5.48 -4.40 -1.33
CA TYR A 209 5.53 -5.49 -0.35
C TYR A 209 5.83 -4.97 1.04
N TYR A 210 6.81 -4.07 1.17
CA TYR A 210 7.13 -3.41 2.44
C TYR A 210 5.95 -2.61 2.98
N VAL A 211 5.27 -1.80 2.16
CA VAL A 211 4.12 -0.98 2.57
C VAL A 211 2.98 -1.86 3.08
N LEU A 212 2.63 -2.91 2.33
CA LEU A 212 1.53 -3.83 2.68
C LEU A 212 1.85 -4.66 3.93
N LEU A 213 3.12 -4.98 4.18
CA LEU A 213 3.55 -5.70 5.37
C LEU A 213 3.60 -4.77 6.59
N SER A 214 4.35 -3.67 6.50
CA SER A 214 4.67 -2.82 7.65
C SER A 214 3.49 -1.96 8.09
N THR A 215 2.74 -1.35 7.17
CA THR A 215 1.73 -0.34 7.51
C THR A 215 0.57 -0.91 8.32
N PRO A 216 -0.11 -1.99 7.88
CA PRO A 216 -1.25 -2.53 8.62
C PRO A 216 -0.84 -3.08 10.00
N ILE A 217 0.32 -3.74 10.06
CA ILE A 217 0.86 -4.30 11.31
C ILE A 217 1.20 -3.17 12.29
N THR A 218 1.84 -2.10 11.82
CA THR A 218 2.16 -0.93 12.66
C THR A 218 0.88 -0.32 13.22
N ILE A 219 -0.12 -0.06 12.38
CA ILE A 219 -1.39 0.55 12.81
C ILE A 219 -2.12 -0.34 13.82
N LEU A 220 -2.17 -1.65 13.55
CA LEU A 220 -2.80 -2.61 14.45
C LEU A 220 -2.14 -2.61 15.83
N PHE A 221 -0.81 -2.76 15.90
CA PHE A 221 -0.09 -2.74 17.18
C PHE A 221 -0.17 -1.38 17.88
N SER A 222 -0.16 -0.29 17.11
CA SER A 222 -0.33 1.06 17.66
C SER A 222 -1.68 1.24 18.33
N LEU A 223 -2.77 0.77 17.71
CA LEU A 223 -4.10 0.80 18.28
C LEU A 223 -4.18 -0.08 19.54
N LEU A 224 -3.62 -1.29 19.51
CA LEU A 224 -3.60 -2.19 20.67
C LEU A 224 -2.88 -1.54 21.86
N ILE A 225 -1.70 -0.95 21.64
CA ILE A 225 -0.96 -0.25 22.68
C ILE A 225 -1.72 0.99 23.16
N ALA A 226 -2.34 1.76 22.27
CA ALA A 226 -3.15 2.91 22.65
C ALA A 226 -4.33 2.51 23.55
N LEU A 227 -5.04 1.43 23.23
CA LEU A 227 -6.13 0.90 24.05
C LEU A 227 -5.66 0.43 25.44
N LEU A 228 -4.47 -0.18 25.52
CA LEU A 228 -3.86 -0.55 26.81
C LEU A 228 -3.51 0.70 27.63
N LEU A 229 -2.87 1.70 27.00
CA LEU A 229 -2.46 2.94 27.65
C LEU A 229 -3.63 3.89 28.00
N ASN A 230 -4.81 3.66 27.41
CA ASN A 230 -6.02 4.40 27.74
C ASN A 230 -6.69 3.91 29.05
N ARG A 231 -6.27 2.75 29.56
CA ARG A 231 -6.75 2.25 30.86
C ARG A 231 -6.12 3.04 32.01
N LYS A 232 -6.78 3.01 33.18
CA LYS A 232 -6.22 3.56 34.43
C LYS A 232 -5.06 2.67 34.91
N LEU A 233 -3.88 2.83 34.31
CA LEU A 233 -2.65 2.12 34.68
C LEU A 233 -1.82 2.97 35.65
N TYR A 234 -1.29 2.33 36.71
CA TYR A 234 -0.21 2.90 37.51
C TYR A 234 1.05 3.03 36.64
N GLY A 235 1.73 4.18 36.69
CA GLY A 235 2.95 4.42 35.89
C GLY A 235 2.71 4.74 34.40
N LYS A 236 1.50 5.15 34.00
CA LYS A 236 1.16 5.45 32.59
C LYS A 236 2.15 6.38 31.86
N THR A 237 2.73 7.35 32.57
CA THR A 237 3.69 8.31 31.99
C THR A 237 4.98 7.61 31.58
N VAL A 238 5.49 6.68 32.40
CA VAL A 238 6.70 5.91 32.09
C VAL A 238 6.48 5.05 30.86
N PHE A 239 5.35 4.33 30.78
CA PHE A 239 5.04 3.52 29.60
C PHE A 239 4.93 4.35 28.33
N ARG A 240 4.26 5.52 28.37
CA ARG A 240 4.18 6.44 27.22
C ARG A 240 5.58 6.86 26.75
N THR A 241 6.46 7.20 27.68
CA THR A 241 7.84 7.56 27.35
C THR A 241 8.60 6.39 26.72
N VAL A 242 8.53 5.20 27.31
CA VAL A 242 9.24 4.00 26.80
C VAL A 242 8.83 3.65 25.38
N TYR A 243 7.52 3.65 25.07
CA TYR A 243 7.05 3.38 23.72
C TYR A 243 7.43 4.49 22.72
N PHE A 244 7.59 5.74 23.17
CA PHE A 244 7.91 6.87 22.30
C PHE A 244 9.42 7.01 22.00
N ILE A 245 10.30 6.55 22.90
CA ILE A 245 11.76 6.64 22.76
C ILE A 245 12.29 6.15 21.39
N PRO A 246 11.83 4.99 20.85
CA PRO A 246 12.27 4.51 19.54
C PRO A 246 12.07 5.53 18.41
N PHE A 247 10.97 6.29 18.43
CA PHE A 247 10.67 7.27 17.38
C PHE A 247 11.62 8.47 17.39
N VAL A 248 12.04 8.92 18.58
CA VAL A 248 12.94 10.07 18.74
C VAL A 248 14.42 9.70 18.62
N THR A 249 14.74 8.40 18.62
CA THR A 249 16.11 7.92 18.51
C THR A 249 16.57 7.96 17.04
N SER A 250 17.86 8.26 16.82
CA SER A 250 18.46 8.27 15.48
C SER A 250 18.31 6.93 14.77
N VAL A 251 17.84 6.95 13.53
CA VAL A 251 17.66 5.75 12.69
C VAL A 251 18.99 5.02 12.50
N VAL A 252 20.10 5.75 12.40
CA VAL A 252 21.45 5.18 12.30
C VAL A 252 21.76 4.32 13.53
N ALA A 253 21.56 4.86 14.73
CA ALA A 253 21.84 4.15 15.97
C ALA A 253 20.93 2.91 16.13
N ILE A 254 19.64 3.05 15.81
CA ILE A 254 18.68 1.93 15.82
C ILE A 254 19.17 0.82 14.89
N SER A 255 19.46 1.14 13.63
CA SER A 255 19.86 0.14 12.63
C SER A 255 21.17 -0.58 13.00
N LEU A 256 22.14 0.09 13.64
CA LEU A 256 23.37 -0.56 14.12
C LEU A 256 23.08 -1.59 15.23
N VAL A 257 22.23 -1.24 16.20
CA VAL A 257 21.82 -2.17 17.26
C VAL A 257 21.06 -3.36 16.66
N TRP A 258 20.12 -3.09 15.75
CA TRP A 258 19.38 -4.15 15.07
C TRP A 258 20.25 -5.02 14.16
N GLN A 259 21.31 -4.48 13.56
CA GLN A 259 22.28 -5.27 12.80
C GLN A 259 22.96 -6.33 13.68
N TRP A 260 23.29 -5.98 14.94
CA TRP A 260 23.77 -6.95 15.92
C TRP A 260 22.68 -7.96 16.31
N ILE A 261 21.45 -7.51 16.57
CA ILE A 261 20.31 -8.39 16.94
C ILE A 261 20.03 -9.44 15.85
N PHE A 262 20.09 -9.04 14.59
CA PHE A 262 19.80 -9.89 13.42
C PHE A 262 20.99 -10.74 12.95
N ASN A 263 22.17 -10.60 13.55
CA ASN A 263 23.33 -11.40 13.20
C ASN A 263 23.06 -12.91 13.45
N ASP A 264 23.81 -13.79 12.79
CA ASP A 264 23.69 -15.25 12.93
C ASP A 264 23.90 -15.73 14.39
N ASN A 265 24.73 -15.00 15.14
CA ASN A 265 24.95 -15.19 16.57
C ASN A 265 24.31 -14.06 17.42
N GLY A 266 23.38 -13.31 16.83
CA GLY A 266 22.66 -12.22 17.48
C GLY A 266 21.54 -12.70 18.40
N LEU A 267 20.94 -11.75 19.11
CA LEU A 267 19.92 -12.01 20.12
C LEU A 267 18.70 -12.79 19.57
N LEU A 268 18.22 -12.45 18.37
CA LEU A 268 17.04 -13.13 17.81
C LEU A 268 17.31 -14.61 17.52
N ASN A 269 18.45 -14.91 16.90
CA ASN A 269 18.83 -16.29 16.63
C ASN A 269 19.12 -17.07 17.91
N TYR A 270 19.70 -16.42 18.93
CA TYR A 270 19.86 -17.03 20.24
C TYR A 270 18.51 -17.48 20.82
N ILE A 271 17.51 -16.58 20.87
CA ILE A 271 16.16 -16.90 21.36
C ILE A 271 15.51 -18.01 20.54
N LEU A 272 15.63 -17.96 19.20
CA LEU A 272 15.05 -18.99 18.32
C LEU A 272 15.61 -20.38 18.61
N THR A 273 16.93 -20.49 18.78
CA THR A 273 17.58 -21.77 19.09
C THR A 273 17.21 -22.29 20.48
N GLN A 274 16.95 -21.41 21.46
CA GLN A 274 16.48 -21.81 22.79
C GLN A 274 15.07 -22.41 22.74
N ILE A 275 14.23 -21.96 21.81
CA ILE A 275 12.86 -22.46 21.62
C ILE A 275 12.83 -23.69 20.68
N GLY A 276 14.00 -24.13 20.17
CA GLY A 276 14.15 -25.33 19.33
C GLY A 276 14.05 -25.08 17.81
N PHE A 277 14.06 -23.83 17.37
CA PHE A 277 14.08 -23.48 15.94
C PHE A 277 15.52 -23.38 15.39
N SER A 278 15.68 -23.59 14.08
CA SER A 278 16.95 -23.36 13.40
C SER A 278 17.25 -21.87 13.26
N LYS A 279 18.54 -21.52 13.15
CA LYS A 279 19.00 -20.15 12.91
C LYS A 279 18.48 -19.64 11.58
N ILE A 280 18.01 -18.39 11.56
CA ILE A 280 17.54 -17.70 10.36
C ILE A 280 18.61 -16.71 9.89
N PRO A 281 19.02 -16.76 8.61
CA PRO A 281 20.01 -15.85 8.04
C PRO A 281 19.39 -14.47 7.69
N TRP A 282 18.92 -13.73 8.71
CA TRP A 282 18.14 -12.49 8.58
C TRP A 282 18.76 -11.43 7.66
N LEU A 283 20.09 -11.28 7.72
CA LEU A 283 20.86 -10.30 6.96
C LEU A 283 21.55 -10.89 5.73
N LYS A 284 21.51 -12.21 5.54
CA LYS A 284 22.24 -12.89 4.46
C LYS A 284 21.31 -13.44 3.38
N ASP A 285 20.04 -13.70 3.66
CA ASP A 285 19.10 -14.24 2.69
C ASP A 285 18.18 -13.14 2.12
N GLN A 286 18.03 -13.13 0.79
CA GLN A 286 17.14 -12.23 0.05
C GLN A 286 15.66 -12.33 0.50
N LYS A 287 15.22 -13.49 0.98
CA LYS A 287 13.83 -13.71 1.42
C LYS A 287 13.47 -12.85 2.63
N PHE A 288 14.43 -12.68 3.54
CA PHE A 288 14.21 -11.98 4.81
C PHE A 288 14.53 -10.49 4.74
N THR A 289 15.07 -10.00 3.63
CA THR A 289 15.52 -8.61 3.51
C THR A 289 14.43 -7.58 3.82
N ILE A 290 13.28 -7.66 3.15
CA ILE A 290 12.15 -6.74 3.40
C ILE A 290 11.49 -6.99 4.79
N PRO A 291 11.23 -8.24 5.22
CA PRO A 291 10.76 -8.51 6.58
C PRO A 291 11.64 -7.93 7.69
N THR A 292 12.96 -8.07 7.59
CA THR A 292 13.93 -7.53 8.57
C THR A 292 13.78 -6.01 8.68
N VAL A 293 13.71 -5.30 7.55
CA VAL A 293 13.51 -3.84 7.50
C VAL A 293 12.14 -3.45 8.09
N ALA A 294 11.09 -4.23 7.80
CA ALA A 294 9.75 -3.99 8.31
C ALA A 294 9.68 -4.13 9.84
N ILE A 295 10.36 -5.13 10.43
CA ILE A 295 10.39 -5.32 11.89
C ILE A 295 10.92 -4.07 12.60
N ILE A 296 12.06 -3.52 12.13
CA ILE A 296 12.64 -2.30 12.71
C ILE A 296 11.67 -1.14 12.58
N SER A 297 11.09 -0.97 11.39
CA SER A 297 10.20 0.14 11.08
C SER A 297 8.92 0.11 11.93
N ILE A 298 8.34 -1.08 12.10
CA ILE A 298 7.17 -1.31 12.97
C ILE A 298 7.54 -0.93 14.41
N TRP A 299 8.63 -1.49 14.94
CA TRP A 299 9.07 -1.22 16.32
C TRP A 299 9.32 0.28 16.57
N LYS A 300 9.96 0.97 15.62
CA LYS A 300 10.25 2.40 15.68
C LYS A 300 8.99 3.26 15.67
N MET A 301 8.02 2.94 14.81
CA MET A 301 6.85 3.80 14.54
C MET A 301 5.63 3.49 15.42
N VAL A 302 5.54 2.28 15.97
CA VAL A 302 4.36 1.84 16.75
C VAL A 302 4.04 2.79 17.91
N GLY A 303 5.04 3.25 18.65
CA GLY A 303 4.80 4.15 19.79
C GLY A 303 4.33 5.55 19.39
N TYR A 304 4.86 6.08 18.29
CA TYR A 304 4.44 7.38 17.75
C TYR A 304 2.94 7.36 17.39
N TYR A 305 2.50 6.37 16.62
CA TYR A 305 1.10 6.25 16.25
C TYR A 305 0.20 5.83 17.43
N ALA A 306 0.71 5.06 18.40
CA ALA A 306 -0.03 4.73 19.61
C ALA A 306 -0.38 5.99 20.43
N ILE A 307 0.51 6.98 20.50
CA ILE A 307 0.24 8.25 21.19
C ILE A 307 -0.82 9.07 20.45
N ILE A 308 -0.78 9.10 19.12
CA ILE A 308 -1.80 9.79 18.32
C ILE A 308 -3.16 9.11 18.50
N PHE A 309 -3.21 7.77 18.46
CA PHE A 309 -4.43 7.03 18.77
C PHE A 309 -4.93 7.29 20.18
N LEU A 310 -4.02 7.34 21.17
CA LEU A 310 -4.37 7.62 22.55
C LEU A 310 -4.98 9.02 22.72
N ALA A 311 -4.43 10.03 22.05
CA ALA A 311 -5.03 11.37 22.03
C ALA A 311 -6.43 11.35 21.41
N GLY A 312 -6.62 10.60 20.32
CA GLY A 312 -7.94 10.40 19.71
C GLY A 312 -8.93 9.70 20.65
N LEU A 313 -8.51 8.64 21.34
CA LEU A 313 -9.32 7.91 22.31
C LEU A 313 -9.73 8.79 23.51
N GLN A 314 -8.85 9.72 23.92
CA GLN A 314 -9.11 10.63 25.03
C GLN A 314 -10.09 11.76 24.70
N ASN A 315 -10.29 12.05 23.41
CA ASN A 315 -11.27 13.04 22.94
C ASN A 315 -12.69 12.48 22.86
N ILE A 316 -12.88 11.16 22.92
CA ILE A 316 -14.21 10.54 22.88
C ILE A 316 -14.91 10.79 24.22
N ASP A 317 -16.11 11.37 24.17
CA ASP A 317 -16.91 11.63 25.38
C ASP A 317 -17.25 10.32 26.11
N LYS A 318 -17.11 10.33 27.43
CA LYS A 318 -17.44 9.21 28.29
C LYS A 318 -18.93 8.91 28.31
N THR A 319 -19.79 9.91 28.04
CA THR A 319 -21.25 9.73 28.03
C THR A 319 -21.70 8.65 27.03
N TYR A 320 -21.02 8.48 25.89
CA TYR A 320 -21.32 7.38 24.96
C TYR A 320 -21.10 6.00 25.59
N TYR A 321 -20.04 5.85 26.39
CA TYR A 321 -19.73 4.59 27.05
C TYR A 321 -20.67 4.31 28.22
N GLU A 322 -21.04 5.35 28.98
CA GLU A 322 -22.00 5.25 30.09
C GLU A 322 -23.40 4.89 29.57
N ALA A 323 -23.87 5.53 28.50
CA ALA A 323 -25.14 5.19 27.86
C ALA A 323 -25.15 3.73 27.37
N ALA A 324 -24.07 3.28 26.73
CA ALA A 324 -23.95 1.90 26.28
C ALA A 324 -23.89 0.89 27.44
N GLU A 325 -23.37 1.27 28.61
CA GLU A 325 -23.41 0.43 29.81
C GLU A 325 -24.83 0.29 30.36
N VAL A 326 -25.64 1.34 30.30
CA VAL A 326 -27.08 1.29 30.64
C VAL A 326 -27.83 0.35 29.69
N ASP A 327 -27.48 0.35 28.40
CA ASP A 327 -28.04 -0.55 27.38
C ASP A 327 -27.49 -1.99 27.46
N GLY A 328 -26.59 -2.30 28.41
CA GLY A 328 -26.02 -3.64 28.60
C GLY A 328 -24.99 -4.03 27.55
N ALA A 329 -24.36 -3.07 26.87
CA ALA A 329 -23.39 -3.33 25.81
C ALA A 329 -22.09 -3.97 26.34
N THR A 330 -21.70 -5.07 25.70
CA THR A 330 -20.44 -5.77 25.98
C THR A 330 -19.20 -4.93 25.59
N PRO A 331 -18.01 -5.20 26.15
CA PRO A 331 -16.79 -4.47 25.80
C PRO A 331 -16.45 -4.50 24.31
N PHE A 332 -16.72 -5.63 23.65
CA PHE A 332 -16.51 -5.76 22.21
C PHE A 332 -17.50 -4.92 21.39
N GLN A 333 -18.77 -4.86 21.81
CA GLN A 333 -19.76 -3.98 21.19
C GLN A 333 -19.38 -2.51 21.37
N LYS A 334 -18.96 -2.09 22.58
CA LYS A 334 -18.46 -0.73 22.83
C LYS A 334 -17.27 -0.40 21.92
N PHE A 335 -16.34 -1.34 21.74
CA PHE A 335 -15.21 -1.16 20.84
C PHE A 335 -15.64 -1.01 19.37
N GLN A 336 -16.49 -1.92 18.87
CA GLN A 336 -16.88 -1.96 17.47
C GLN A 336 -17.81 -0.81 17.06
N PHE A 337 -18.74 -0.41 17.94
CA PHE A 337 -19.81 0.53 17.62
C PHE A 337 -19.58 1.95 18.13
N ILE A 338 -18.70 2.16 19.12
CA ILE A 338 -18.40 3.49 19.67
C ILE A 338 -16.95 3.85 19.38
N THR A 339 -16.01 3.05 19.88
CA THR A 339 -14.58 3.38 19.79
C THR A 339 -14.09 3.42 18.34
N LEU A 340 -14.29 2.38 17.54
CA LEU A 340 -13.79 2.33 16.16
C LEU A 340 -14.40 3.41 15.26
N PRO A 341 -15.72 3.67 15.28
CA PRO A 341 -16.32 4.73 14.47
C PRO A 341 -15.88 6.13 14.87
N LEU A 342 -15.84 6.45 16.17
CA LEU A 342 -15.44 7.77 16.66
C LEU A 342 -13.92 8.01 16.54
N LEU A 343 -13.12 6.94 16.53
CA LEU A 343 -11.67 7.01 16.24
C LEU A 343 -11.37 7.04 14.73
N SER A 344 -12.36 6.97 13.85
CA SER A 344 -12.15 6.95 12.39
C SER A 344 -11.38 8.15 11.84
N PRO A 345 -11.55 9.42 12.30
CA PRO A 345 -10.76 10.54 11.80
C PRO A 345 -9.26 10.36 12.10
N THR A 346 -8.94 9.94 13.33
CA THR A 346 -7.58 9.66 13.79
C THR A 346 -6.96 8.48 13.05
N THR A 347 -7.72 7.39 12.91
CA THR A 347 -7.30 6.20 12.16
C THR A 347 -6.96 6.56 10.71
N PHE A 348 -7.82 7.36 10.07
CA PHE A 348 -7.64 7.78 8.69
C PHE A 348 -6.38 8.65 8.51
N PHE A 349 -6.18 9.62 9.40
CA PHE A 349 -4.96 10.43 9.41
C PHE A 349 -3.70 9.56 9.53
N ILE A 350 -3.70 8.62 10.47
CA ILE A 350 -2.57 7.70 10.67
C ILE A 350 -2.33 6.83 9.44
N ILE A 351 -3.38 6.29 8.80
CA ILE A 351 -3.25 5.50 7.56
C ILE A 351 -2.52 6.30 6.48
N ILE A 352 -2.93 7.55 6.24
CA ILE A 352 -2.29 8.40 5.22
C ILE A 352 -0.81 8.64 5.55
N VAL A 353 -0.53 9.11 6.76
CA VAL A 353 0.83 9.47 7.17
C VAL A 353 1.75 8.25 7.18
N ALA A 354 1.28 7.13 7.74
CA ALA A 354 2.03 5.87 7.78
C ALA A 354 2.33 5.34 6.39
N MET A 355 1.36 5.39 5.48
CA MET A 355 1.56 4.92 4.12
C MET A 355 2.52 5.83 3.34
N ILE A 356 2.38 7.16 3.43
CA ILE A 356 3.33 8.11 2.82
C ILE A 356 4.76 7.87 3.32
N GLY A 357 4.92 7.63 4.64
CA GLY A 357 6.21 7.29 5.23
C GLY A 357 6.76 5.95 4.72
N ALA A 358 5.93 4.92 4.66
CA ALA A 358 6.35 3.59 4.25
C ALA A 358 6.81 3.52 2.78
N PHE A 359 6.19 4.30 1.87
CA PHE A 359 6.67 4.43 0.50
C PHE A 359 8.06 5.09 0.39
N LYS A 360 8.49 5.80 1.43
CA LYS A 360 9.76 6.54 1.48
C LYS A 360 10.85 5.84 2.28
N VAL A 361 10.70 4.55 2.60
CA VAL A 361 11.72 3.78 3.34
C VAL A 361 13.06 3.78 2.61
N PHE A 362 14.13 4.13 3.33
CA PHE A 362 15.48 4.23 2.79
C PHE A 362 16.54 3.96 3.84
N ASP A 363 16.57 4.78 4.90
CA ASP A 363 17.63 4.78 5.92
C ASP A 363 17.87 3.40 6.52
N GLU A 364 16.80 2.70 6.91
CA GLU A 364 16.86 1.38 7.51
C GLU A 364 17.59 0.38 6.59
N ILE A 365 17.30 0.42 5.29
CA ILE A 365 17.92 -0.46 4.29
C ILE A 365 19.38 -0.08 4.10
N PHE A 366 19.66 1.21 3.90
CA PHE A 366 21.00 1.70 3.63
C PHE A 366 21.96 1.38 4.78
N ILE A 367 21.53 1.54 6.03
CA ILE A 367 22.39 1.31 7.19
C ILE A 367 22.54 -0.18 7.49
N LEU A 368 21.45 -0.96 7.48
CA LEU A 368 21.49 -2.41 7.79
C LEU A 368 22.44 -3.18 6.87
N TYR A 369 22.46 -2.77 5.60
CA TYR A 369 23.23 -3.42 4.56
C TYR A 369 24.44 -2.59 4.13
N VAL A 370 24.89 -1.63 4.95
CA VAL A 370 26.16 -0.91 4.76
C VAL A 370 26.30 -0.32 3.35
N GLY A 371 25.24 0.33 2.88
CA GLY A 371 25.23 1.02 1.60
C GLY A 371 25.00 0.15 0.36
N ILE A 372 24.62 -1.12 0.51
CA ILE A 372 24.12 -1.96 -0.61
C ILE A 372 22.62 -2.28 -0.47
N PRO A 373 21.86 -2.49 -1.57
CA PRO A 373 20.42 -2.71 -1.56
C PRO A 373 20.04 -4.16 -1.17
N GLY A 374 20.45 -4.59 0.02
CA GLY A 374 20.28 -5.96 0.51
C GLY A 374 21.45 -6.90 0.16
N PRO A 375 21.47 -8.13 0.70
CA PRO A 375 22.63 -9.01 0.65
C PRO A 375 22.86 -9.67 -0.72
N TYR A 376 21.78 -10.01 -1.43
CA TYR A 376 21.83 -10.63 -2.75
C TYR A 376 20.74 -10.08 -3.66
N ASN A 377 21.01 -10.08 -4.97
CA ASN A 377 20.06 -9.77 -6.04
C ASN A 377 19.28 -8.45 -5.85
N ASN A 378 19.88 -7.46 -5.18
CA ASN A 378 19.23 -6.18 -4.87
C ASN A 378 17.88 -6.37 -4.17
N SER A 379 17.79 -7.36 -3.28
CA SER A 379 16.56 -7.77 -2.58
C SER A 379 15.98 -6.69 -1.67
N GLY A 380 16.79 -5.71 -1.26
CA GLY A 380 16.38 -4.52 -0.53
C GLY A 380 16.18 -3.28 -1.42
N MET A 381 16.25 -3.40 -2.76
CA MET A 381 16.03 -2.27 -3.66
C MET A 381 14.59 -1.76 -3.50
N THR A 382 14.39 -0.58 -2.90
CA THR A 382 13.12 0.14 -2.82
C THR A 382 13.13 1.37 -3.73
N MET A 383 11.99 2.03 -3.91
CA MET A 383 11.86 3.16 -4.84
C MET A 383 12.81 4.31 -4.50
N VAL A 384 12.88 4.69 -3.22
CA VAL A 384 13.80 5.75 -2.78
C VAL A 384 15.25 5.30 -2.91
N TYR A 385 15.55 4.04 -2.60
CA TYR A 385 16.89 3.49 -2.80
C TYR A 385 17.29 3.50 -4.28
N TYR A 386 16.37 3.14 -5.19
CA TYR A 386 16.60 3.21 -6.64
C TYR A 386 16.90 4.63 -7.11
N VAL A 387 16.17 5.62 -6.59
CA VAL A 387 16.45 7.04 -6.88
C VAL A 387 17.84 7.42 -6.37
N PHE A 388 18.20 7.01 -5.16
CA PHE A 388 19.54 7.21 -4.60
C PHE A 388 20.65 6.57 -5.46
N ASP A 389 20.49 5.30 -5.84
CA ASP A 389 21.43 4.56 -6.68
C ASP A 389 21.60 5.24 -8.04
N MET A 390 20.48 5.60 -8.70
CA MET A 390 20.53 6.29 -9.99
C MET A 390 21.17 7.67 -9.89
N PHE A 391 20.93 8.41 -8.80
CA PHE A 391 21.44 9.77 -8.63
C PHE A 391 22.92 9.80 -8.22
N TYR A 392 23.29 9.06 -7.17
CA TYR A 392 24.62 9.14 -6.56
C TYR A 392 25.60 8.10 -7.12
N VAL A 393 25.15 6.88 -7.38
CA VAL A 393 26.03 5.78 -7.80
C VAL A 393 26.18 5.76 -9.32
N GLN A 394 25.06 5.74 -10.04
CA GLN A 394 25.06 5.71 -11.51
C GLN A 394 25.15 7.08 -12.16
N GLN A 395 24.95 8.15 -11.38
CA GLN A 395 25.02 9.55 -11.83
C GLN A 395 24.14 9.85 -13.05
N ARG A 396 22.96 9.21 -13.12
CA ARG A 396 21.92 9.41 -14.15
C ARG A 396 20.79 10.25 -13.58
N MET A 397 21.04 11.55 -13.45
CA MET A 397 20.16 12.48 -12.74
C MET A 397 18.77 12.62 -13.41
N GLY A 398 18.72 12.56 -14.73
CA GLY A 398 17.46 12.59 -15.48
C GLY A 398 16.56 11.39 -15.17
N ARG A 399 17.15 10.19 -15.16
CA ARG A 399 16.43 8.95 -14.80
C ARG A 399 16.04 8.90 -13.32
N ALA A 400 16.91 9.34 -12.42
CA ALA A 400 16.61 9.44 -11.00
C ALA A 400 15.42 10.37 -10.74
N SER A 401 15.40 11.53 -11.41
CA SER A 401 14.30 12.49 -11.33
C SER A 401 13.00 11.90 -11.88
N ALA A 402 13.03 11.24 -13.05
CA ALA A 402 11.86 10.56 -13.58
C ALA A 402 11.29 9.51 -12.60
N ALA A 403 12.16 8.70 -11.99
CA ALA A 403 11.76 7.70 -10.99
C ALA A 403 11.13 8.34 -9.73
N ALA A 404 11.68 9.46 -9.25
CA ALA A 404 11.12 10.21 -8.12
C ALA A 404 9.71 10.74 -8.44
N TYR A 405 9.48 11.23 -9.66
CA TYR A 405 8.15 11.69 -10.10
C TYR A 405 7.15 10.54 -10.31
N VAL A 406 7.60 9.37 -10.75
CA VAL A 406 6.75 8.17 -10.77
C VAL A 406 6.35 7.78 -9.34
N LEU A 407 7.29 7.76 -8.39
CA LEU A 407 6.99 7.51 -6.97
C LEU A 407 5.99 8.54 -6.41
N PHE A 408 6.20 9.83 -6.71
CA PHE A 408 5.26 10.89 -6.34
C PHE A 408 3.86 10.62 -6.90
N GLY A 409 3.75 10.28 -8.18
CA GLY A 409 2.48 9.93 -8.82
C GLY A 409 1.79 8.73 -8.17
N ILE A 410 2.56 7.70 -7.77
CA ILE A 410 2.04 6.54 -7.03
C ILE A 410 1.48 6.99 -5.68
N ILE A 411 2.28 7.69 -4.87
CA ILE A 411 1.87 8.17 -3.54
C ILE A 411 0.63 9.06 -3.64
N LEU A 412 0.62 10.00 -4.60
CA LEU A 412 -0.49 10.91 -4.84
C LEU A 412 -1.76 10.16 -5.23
N SER A 413 -1.66 9.19 -6.14
CA SER A 413 -2.79 8.36 -6.57
C SER A 413 -3.41 7.61 -5.40
N PHE A 414 -2.58 6.94 -4.59
CA PHE A 414 -3.06 6.25 -3.39
C PHE A 414 -3.67 7.21 -2.37
N THR A 415 -3.07 8.39 -2.17
CA THR A 415 -3.58 9.39 -1.23
C THR A 415 -4.95 9.91 -1.69
N ILE A 416 -5.13 10.21 -2.98
CA ILE A 416 -6.41 10.64 -3.55
C ILE A 416 -7.47 9.53 -3.40
N LEU A 417 -7.11 8.28 -3.68
CA LEU A 417 -8.03 7.14 -3.51
C LEU A 417 -8.47 6.98 -2.05
N GLN A 418 -7.54 7.10 -1.11
CA GLN A 418 -7.84 7.06 0.33
C GLN A 418 -8.76 8.22 0.75
N MET A 419 -8.46 9.45 0.34
CA MET A 419 -9.28 10.63 0.63
C MET A 419 -10.69 10.52 0.06
N ARG A 420 -10.85 10.01 -1.16
CA ARG A 420 -12.17 9.80 -1.78
C ARG A 420 -12.97 8.72 -1.05
N GLY A 421 -12.35 7.60 -0.68
CA GLY A 421 -13.02 6.52 0.05
C GLY A 421 -13.46 6.92 1.46
N SER A 422 -12.71 7.82 2.10
CA SER A 422 -12.91 8.20 3.51
C SER A 422 -14.04 9.19 3.75
N ARG A 423 -14.30 10.12 2.80
CA ARG A 423 -15.39 11.12 2.91
C ARG A 423 -16.78 10.54 3.15
N ARG A 424 -16.99 9.23 2.95
CA ARG A 424 -18.27 8.54 3.18
C ARG A 424 -18.39 7.85 4.55
N ARG A 425 -17.32 7.78 5.35
CA ARG A 425 -17.26 6.98 6.60
C ARG A 425 -16.72 7.71 7.82
N ILE A 426 -16.31 8.97 7.69
CA ILE A 426 -15.83 9.78 8.84
C ILE A 426 -17.03 10.43 9.51
N TYR A 427 -17.31 10.01 10.74
CA TYR A 427 -18.23 10.71 11.61
C TYR A 427 -17.46 11.84 12.30
N TYR A 428 -17.85 13.08 12.01
CA TYR A 428 -17.45 14.21 12.82
C TYR A 428 -18.52 14.36 13.90
N ASP A 429 -18.12 14.44 15.16
CA ASP A 429 -19.03 14.90 16.22
C ASP A 429 -19.42 16.33 15.86
N SER A 430 -20.65 16.50 15.40
CA SER A 430 -21.25 17.80 15.10
C SER A 430 -22.54 17.97 15.88
#